data_AF-A0A3P3QMY6-F1
#
_entry.id   AF-A0A3P3QMY6-F1
#
_cell.length_a   1.000
_cell.length_b   1.000
_cell.length_c   1.000
_cell.angle_alpha   90.00
_cell.angle_beta   90.00
_cell.angle_gamma   90.00
#
_symmetry.space_group_name_H-M   'P 1'
#
loop_
_entity.id
_entity.type
_entity.pdbx_description
1 polymer ?
#
loop_
_entity_poly.entity_id
_entity_poly.type
_entity_poly.pdbx_seq_one_letter_code
_entity_poly.pdbx_strand_id
1 'polypeptide(L)'
;MNIKQLRAELRAWGRYWASKEELQGYASTSVTERCCEVMRTGVWISSDKHLFSHQSDSILPPEWINSLSSKIDKLPPNYISVINSVYVRGFAAKGVLLRTLSYAEIALLGMIVE
;
A
#
# COMPACT_ATOMS: atom_id res chain seq x y z
N MET A 1 -22.08 5.52 -5.06
CA MET A 1 -21.11 4.80 -4.22
C MET A 1 -21.73 4.55 -2.85
N ASN A 2 -21.74 3.32 -2.32
CA ASN A 2 -22.17 3.03 -0.94
C ASN A 2 -20.95 2.98 0.01
N ILE A 3 -21.12 3.30 1.30
CA ILE A 3 -20.03 3.22 2.30
C ILE A 3 -19.38 1.83 2.37
N LYS A 4 -20.14 0.75 2.13
CA LYS A 4 -19.57 -0.61 2.06
C LYS A 4 -18.64 -0.80 0.87
N GLN A 5 -18.98 -0.21 -0.28
CA GLN A 5 -18.15 -0.25 -1.49
C GLN A 5 -16.89 0.60 -1.31
N LEU A 6 -17.04 1.81 -0.77
CA LEU A 6 -15.92 2.68 -0.43
C LEU A 6 -14.91 1.98 0.50
N ARG A 7 -15.39 1.30 1.54
CA ARG A 7 -14.52 0.51 2.43
C ARG A 7 -13.81 -0.63 1.72
N ALA A 8 -14.43 -1.27 0.74
CA ALA A 8 -13.81 -2.31 -0.06
C ALA A 8 -12.71 -1.73 -0.97
N GLU A 9 -12.99 -0.60 -1.62
CA GLU A 9 -12.02 0.14 -2.44
C GLU A 9 -10.84 0.64 -1.59
N LEU A 10 -11.09 1.20 -0.40
CA LEU A 10 -10.05 1.61 0.54
C LEU A 10 -9.17 0.44 1.00
N ARG A 11 -9.72 -0.76 1.17
CA ARG A 11 -8.91 -1.96 1.43
C ARG A 11 -8.05 -2.34 0.24
N ALA A 12 -8.57 -2.27 -0.98
CA ALA A 12 -7.80 -2.57 -2.19
C ALA A 12 -6.68 -1.54 -2.39
N TRP A 13 -6.98 -0.26 -2.20
CA TRP A 13 -6.03 0.85 -2.22
C TRP A 13 -4.95 0.69 -1.14
N GLY A 14 -5.35 0.40 0.11
CA GLY A 14 -4.43 0.21 1.22
C GLY A 14 -3.48 -0.98 1.01
N ARG A 15 -4.00 -2.10 0.52
CA ARG A 15 -3.18 -3.27 0.15
C ARG A 15 -2.18 -2.97 -0.96
N TYR A 16 -2.58 -2.19 -1.96
CA TYR A 16 -1.68 -1.79 -3.04
C TYR A 16 -0.50 -0.99 -2.49
N TRP A 17 -0.76 0.02 -1.67
CA TRP A 17 0.30 0.85 -1.07
C TRP A 17 1.13 0.08 -0.05
N ALA A 18 0.52 -0.79 0.75
CA ALA A 18 1.24 -1.67 1.68
C ALA A 18 2.23 -2.59 0.94
N SER A 19 1.78 -3.19 -0.18
CA SER A 19 2.64 -4.03 -1.03
C SER A 19 3.77 -3.23 -1.67
N LYS A 20 3.52 -1.95 -2.03
CA LYS A 20 4.57 -1.06 -2.54
C LYS A 20 5.57 -0.65 -1.47
N GLU A 21 5.15 -0.39 -0.23
CA GLU A 21 6.05 -0.14 0.91
C GLU A 21 6.91 -1.38 1.22
N GLU A 22 6.33 -2.58 1.18
CA GLU A 22 7.03 -3.84 1.43
C GLU A 22 8.10 -4.17 0.36
N LEU A 23 7.77 -3.94 -0.91
CA LEU A 23 8.69 -4.16 -2.04
C LEU A 23 9.89 -3.20 -2.04
N GLN A 24 9.79 -2.03 -1.40
CA GLN A 24 10.92 -1.12 -1.23
C GLN A 24 11.80 -1.45 -0.03
N GLY A 25 11.35 -2.36 0.85
CA GLY A 25 12.06 -2.71 2.08
C GLY A 25 13.15 -3.74 1.89
N TYR A 26 12.88 -4.87 1.25
CA TYR A 26 13.83 -5.97 1.11
C TYR A 26 13.27 -6.94 0.06
N ALA A 27 13.85 -7.00 -1.13
CA ALA A 27 13.79 -8.23 -1.93
C ALA A 27 14.66 -9.27 -1.19
N SER A 28 14.11 -9.86 -0.13
CA SER A 28 14.80 -10.70 0.86
C SER A 28 15.11 -12.08 0.30
N THR A 29 16.11 -12.17 -0.58
CA THR A 29 16.95 -13.38 -0.58
C THR A 29 18.12 -13.10 0.34
N SER A 30 18.15 -13.77 1.49
CA SER A 30 19.30 -13.66 2.40
C SER A 30 20.55 -14.22 1.70
N VAL A 31 21.74 -13.68 2.00
CA VAL A 31 23.01 -14.21 1.47
C VAL A 31 23.14 -15.71 1.75
N THR A 32 22.64 -16.15 2.90
CA THR A 32 22.59 -17.57 3.30
C THR A 32 21.69 -18.43 2.41
N GLU A 33 20.52 -17.93 2.02
CA GLU A 33 19.61 -18.64 1.11
C GLU A 33 20.23 -18.79 -0.27
N ARG A 34 20.93 -17.75 -0.74
CA ARG A 34 21.70 -17.78 -1.99
C ARG A 34 22.85 -18.78 -1.93
N CYS A 35 23.62 -18.83 -0.84
CA CYS A 35 24.67 -19.84 -0.66
C CYS A 35 24.10 -21.26 -0.68
N CYS A 36 22.96 -21.50 -0.03
CA CYS A 36 22.29 -22.79 -0.07
C CYS A 36 21.83 -23.18 -1.47
N GLU A 37 21.31 -22.24 -2.25
CA GLU A 37 20.89 -22.47 -3.65
C GLU A 37 22.08 -22.82 -4.55
N VAL A 38 23.20 -22.10 -4.44
CA VAL A 38 24.43 -22.38 -5.18
C VAL A 38 24.97 -23.77 -4.83
N MET A 39 24.99 -24.14 -3.55
CA MET A 39 25.44 -25.46 -3.11
C MET A 39 24.55 -26.60 -3.62
N ARG A 40 23.26 -26.35 -3.84
CA ARG A 40 22.31 -27.35 -4.36
C ARG A 40 22.35 -27.50 -5.87
N THR A 41 22.51 -26.39 -6.58
CA THR A 41 22.42 -26.36 -8.05
C THR A 41 23.78 -26.45 -8.72
N GLY A 42 24.87 -26.16 -8.00
CA GLY A 42 26.22 -26.06 -8.55
C GLY A 42 26.41 -24.84 -9.46
N VAL A 43 25.40 -23.97 -9.59
CA VAL A 43 25.41 -22.82 -10.48
C VAL A 43 25.33 -21.55 -9.65
N TRP A 44 26.30 -20.67 -9.82
CA TRP A 44 26.22 -19.31 -9.30
C TRP A 44 25.37 -18.45 -10.23
N ILE A 45 24.09 -18.26 -9.88
CA ILE A 45 23.20 -17.33 -10.59
C ILE A 45 23.06 -16.06 -9.75
N SER A 46 23.98 -15.11 -9.89
CA SER A 46 23.73 -13.73 -9.46
C SER A 46 23.03 -13.00 -10.60
N SER A 47 21.69 -13.10 -10.62
CA SER A 47 20.92 -12.24 -11.51
C SER A 47 20.81 -10.87 -10.85
N ASP A 48 21.80 -10.00 -11.01
CA ASP A 48 21.71 -8.62 -10.52
C ASP A 48 20.57 -7.84 -11.21
N LYS A 49 19.81 -8.46 -12.12
CA LYS A 49 18.59 -7.93 -12.74
C LYS A 49 17.53 -7.49 -11.71
N HIS A 50 17.50 -8.07 -10.51
CA HIS A 50 16.64 -7.62 -9.40
C HIS A 50 17.28 -6.51 -8.54
N LEU A 51 18.61 -6.36 -8.57
CA LEU A 51 19.33 -5.22 -7.98
C LEU A 51 19.25 -3.98 -8.88
N PHE A 52 19.26 -4.19 -10.20
CA PHE A 52 19.15 -3.16 -11.23
C PHE A 52 17.75 -3.05 -11.84
N SER A 53 16.72 -3.63 -11.22
CA SER A 53 15.35 -3.24 -11.55
C SER A 53 15.05 -1.85 -10.96
N HIS A 54 15.71 -0.84 -11.53
CA HIS A 54 15.30 0.55 -11.49
C HIS A 54 13.91 0.77 -12.16
N GLN A 55 13.19 -0.31 -12.51
CA GLN A 55 11.77 -0.28 -12.84
C GLN A 55 10.86 -0.06 -11.61
N SER A 56 11.40 0.34 -10.45
CA SER A 56 10.59 0.88 -9.36
C SER A 56 10.02 2.27 -9.67
N ASP A 57 10.59 3.00 -10.63
CA ASP A 57 10.25 4.41 -10.86
C ASP A 57 9.09 4.67 -11.83
N SER A 58 8.46 3.64 -12.41
CA SER A 58 7.45 3.92 -13.46
C SER A 58 6.33 2.90 -13.61
N ILE A 59 6.00 2.11 -12.58
CA ILE A 59 4.66 1.48 -12.56
C ILE A 59 3.71 2.52 -12.00
N LEU A 60 3.23 3.40 -12.88
CA LEU A 60 2.18 4.35 -12.56
C LEU A 60 1.04 3.59 -11.87
N PRO A 61 0.53 4.09 -10.72
CA PRO A 61 -0.63 3.47 -10.10
C PRO A 61 -1.78 3.43 -11.11
N PRO A 62 -2.57 2.34 -11.14
CA PRO A 62 -3.82 2.33 -11.89
C PRO A 62 -4.65 3.58 -11.62
N GLU A 63 -5.37 4.07 -12.64
CA GLU A 63 -6.10 5.34 -12.58
C GLU A 63 -7.05 5.44 -11.38
N TRP A 64 -7.74 4.34 -11.03
CA TRP A 64 -8.62 4.30 -9.87
C TRP A 64 -7.88 4.50 -8.54
N ILE A 65 -6.64 4.03 -8.41
CA ILE A 65 -5.78 4.25 -7.22
C ILE A 65 -5.36 5.71 -7.16
N ASN A 66 -4.97 6.30 -8.29
CA ASN A 66 -4.57 7.71 -8.37
C ASN A 66 -5.74 8.65 -8.07
N SER A 67 -6.92 8.36 -8.62
CA SER A 67 -8.14 9.11 -8.34
C SER A 67 -8.48 9.08 -6.85
N LEU A 68 -8.40 7.91 -6.23
CA LEU A 68 -8.69 7.76 -4.80
C LEU A 68 -7.63 8.43 -3.92
N SER A 69 -6.35 8.33 -4.27
CA SER A 69 -5.25 9.02 -3.56
C SER A 69 -5.41 10.53 -3.64
N SER A 70 -5.72 11.07 -4.83
CA SER A 70 -5.96 12.50 -5.04
C SER A 70 -7.15 13.04 -4.21
N LYS A 71 -8.14 12.20 -3.92
CA LYS A 71 -9.27 12.56 -3.05
C LYS A 71 -8.88 12.50 -1.57
N ILE A 72 -8.09 11.51 -1.17
CA ILE A 72 -7.55 11.41 0.19
C ILE A 72 -6.65 12.60 0.50
N ASP A 73 -5.80 13.03 -0.44
CA ASP A 73 -4.86 14.14 -0.26
C ASP A 73 -5.55 15.49 -0.03
N LYS A 74 -6.82 15.62 -0.41
CA LYS A 74 -7.65 16.81 -0.15
C LYS A 74 -8.26 16.83 1.26
N LEU A 75 -8.19 15.73 2.00
CA LEU A 75 -8.70 15.68 3.36
C LEU A 75 -7.76 16.39 4.34
N PRO A 76 -8.27 16.81 5.51
CA PRO A 76 -7.42 17.24 6.62
C PRO A 76 -6.37 16.19 7.00
N PRO A 77 -5.16 16.61 7.42
CA PRO A 77 -4.04 15.71 7.70
C PRO A 77 -4.36 14.67 8.79
N ASN A 78 -5.24 15.01 9.74
CA ASN A 78 -5.71 14.08 10.77
C ASN A 78 -6.48 12.89 10.17
N TYR A 79 -7.27 13.11 9.13
CA TYR A 79 -8.05 12.06 8.46
C TYR A 79 -7.16 11.19 7.57
N ILE A 80 -6.23 11.82 6.85
CA ILE A 80 -5.23 11.12 6.04
C ILE A 80 -4.42 10.16 6.91
N SER A 81 -3.90 10.64 8.05
CA SER A 81 -3.11 9.82 8.98
C SER A 81 -3.89 8.60 9.47
N VAL A 82 -5.17 8.78 9.84
CA VAL A 82 -6.03 7.68 10.30
C VAL A 82 -6.28 6.68 9.18
N ILE A 83 -6.63 7.13 7.97
CA ILE A 83 -6.84 6.26 6.81
C ILE A 83 -5.56 5.44 6.51
N ASN A 84 -4.40 6.09 6.46
CA ASN A 84 -3.12 5.43 6.21
C ASN A 84 -2.81 4.39 7.30
N SER A 85 -3.01 4.76 8.57
CA SER A 85 -2.76 3.84 9.68
C SER A 85 -3.63 2.58 9.60
N VAL A 86 -4.91 2.71 9.23
CA VAL A 86 -5.85 1.58 9.23
C VAL A 86 -5.73 0.75 7.96
N TYR A 87 -5.67 1.38 6.80
CA TYR A 87 -5.75 0.68 5.50
C TYR A 87 -4.40 0.30 4.91
N VAL A 88 -3.36 1.11 5.11
CA VAL A 88 -2.01 0.81 4.60
C VAL A 88 -1.25 -0.02 5.65
N ARG A 89 -1.19 0.48 6.89
CA ARG A 89 -0.41 -0.17 7.97
C ARG A 89 -1.16 -1.27 8.72
N GLY A 90 -2.46 -1.43 8.48
CA GLY A 90 -3.27 -2.50 9.08
C GLY A 90 -3.55 -2.33 10.58
N PHE A 91 -3.47 -1.11 11.14
CA PHE A 91 -3.79 -0.89 12.55
C PHE A 91 -5.28 -1.11 12.85
N ALA A 92 -5.57 -1.78 13.95
CA ALA A 92 -6.94 -1.96 14.43
C ALA A 92 -7.47 -0.65 15.06
N ALA A 93 -8.43 0.00 14.39
CA ALA A 93 -9.08 1.20 14.91
C ALA A 93 -9.89 0.88 16.17
N LYS A 94 -9.62 1.61 17.27
CA LYS A 94 -10.33 1.50 18.56
C LYS A 94 -10.70 2.87 19.12
N GLY A 95 -11.81 2.96 19.84
CA GLY A 95 -12.22 4.16 20.58
C GLY A 95 -12.32 5.41 19.70
N VAL A 96 -11.51 6.43 20.02
CA VAL A 96 -11.49 7.72 19.32
C VAL A 96 -11.07 7.56 17.85
N LEU A 97 -10.12 6.67 17.55
CA LEU A 97 -9.66 6.43 16.17
C LEU A 97 -10.79 5.91 15.29
N LEU A 98 -11.66 5.05 15.82
CA LEU A 98 -12.81 4.52 15.06
C LEU A 98 -13.81 5.62 14.70
N ARG A 99 -14.00 6.60 15.59
CA ARG A 99 -14.87 7.76 15.31
C ARG A 99 -14.25 8.63 14.23
N THR A 100 -12.97 8.96 14.36
CA THR A 100 -12.23 9.75 13.36
C THR A 100 -12.20 9.07 12.00
N LEU A 101 -12.01 7.74 11.97
CA LEU A 101 -12.10 6.93 10.75
C LEU A 101 -13.49 7.05 10.11
N SER A 102 -14.56 6.93 10.92
CA SER A 102 -15.93 7.03 10.41
C SER A 102 -16.22 8.41 9.82
N TYR A 103 -15.77 9.49 10.44
CA TYR A 103 -15.90 10.84 9.87
C TYR A 103 -15.08 11.00 8.59
N ALA A 104 -13.87 10.44 8.53
CA ALA A 104 -13.03 10.47 7.35
C ALA A 104 -13.66 9.70 6.16
N GLU A 105 -14.24 8.52 6.42
CA GLU A 105 -14.98 7.74 5.42
C GLU A 105 -16.20 8.50 4.88
N ILE A 106 -16.95 9.18 5.75
CA ILE A 106 -18.13 9.96 5.34
C ILE A 106 -17.70 11.18 4.52
N ALA A 107 -16.64 11.88 4.93
CA ALA A 107 -16.09 13.01 4.19
C ALA A 107 -15.63 12.58 2.79
N LEU A 108 -14.91 11.46 2.68
CA LEU A 108 -14.52 10.87 1.40
C LEU A 108 -15.72 10.52 0.53
N LEU A 109 -16.76 9.93 1.13
CA LEU A 109 -17.98 9.57 0.40
C LEU A 109 -18.66 10.82 -0.18
N GLY A 110 -18.70 11.92 0.59
CA GLY A 110 -19.22 13.21 0.12
C GLY A 110 -18.48 13.71 -1.13
N MET A 111 -17.14 13.68 -1.09
CA MET A 111 -16.29 14.10 -2.22
C MET A 111 -16.32 13.16 -3.44
N ILE A 112 -16.91 11.97 -3.32
CA ILE A 112 -17.06 11.03 -4.42
C ILE A 112 -18.43 11.18 -5.11
N VAL A 113 -19.43 11.68 -4.38
CA VAL A 113 -20.80 11.81 -4.88
C VAL A 113 -21.06 13.20 -5.50
N GLU A 114 -20.28 14.21 -5.12
CA GLU A 114 -20.18 15.50 -5.83
C GLU A 114 -19.43 15.38 -7.16
#